data_AF-A0A078HQ51-F1
#
_entry.id   AF-A0A078HQ51-F1
#
_cell.length_a   1.000
_cell.length_b   1.000
_cell.length_c   1.000
_cell.angle_alpha   90.00
_cell.angle_beta   90.00
_cell.angle_gamma   90.00
#
_symmetry.space_group_name_H-M   'P 1'
#
loop_
_entity.id
_entity.type
_entity.pdbx_description
1 polymer ?
#
loop_
_entity_poly.entity_id
_entity_poly.type
_entity_poly.pdbx_seq_one_letter_code
_entity_poly.pdbx_strand_id
1 'polypeptide(L)' 'MIAAKHNLPSYFEITTFFTYKVVVEIKDSSGTTTVLECFGDPKRKKKAAAEHAAEGALWYLDHVQGKSDKTASSTQMK' A
#
# COMPACT_ATOMS: atom_id res chain seq x y z
N MET A 1 -42.79 -24.49 -21.02
CA MET A 1 -41.34 -24.78 -20.99
C MET A 1 -40.64 -23.56 -20.41
N ILE A 2 -40.20 -23.62 -19.15
CA ILE A 2 -39.43 -22.54 -18.53
C ILE A 2 -37.99 -23.03 -18.44
N ALA A 3 -37.17 -22.68 -19.42
CA ALA A 3 -35.73 -22.85 -19.31
C ALA A 3 -35.18 -21.63 -18.56
N ALA A 4 -34.69 -21.87 -17.35
CA ALA A 4 -34.08 -20.87 -16.50
C ALA A 4 -32.97 -20.14 -17.26
N LYS A 5 -33.06 -18.81 -17.30
CA LYS A 5 -31.93 -17.94 -17.63
C LYS A 5 -30.87 -18.17 -16.57
N HIS A 6 -29.91 -19.05 -16.85
CA HIS A 6 -28.72 -19.22 -16.01
C HIS A 6 -28.00 -17.87 -15.95
N ASN A 7 -28.25 -17.17 -14.85
CA ASN A 7 -27.53 -15.98 -14.41
C ASN A 7 -26.18 -16.45 -13.85
N LEU A 8 -25.24 -16.71 -14.74
CA LEU A 8 -23.84 -16.88 -14.37
C LEU A 8 -23.10 -15.66 -14.92
N PRO A 9 -22.58 -14.75 -14.09
CA PRO A 9 -21.61 -13.78 -14.55
C PRO A 9 -20.33 -14.54 -14.89
N SER A 10 -20.27 -15.12 -16.10
CA SER A 10 -19.19 -16.01 -16.55
C SER A 10 -17.89 -15.27 -16.90
N TYR A 11 -17.77 -14.01 -16.49
CA TYR A 11 -16.52 -13.27 -16.41
C TYR A 11 -16.50 -12.61 -15.04
N PHE A 12 -16.53 -13.42 -13.98
CA PHE A 12 -16.00 -12.99 -12.69
C PHE A 12 -14.57 -12.56 -12.98
N GLU A 13 -14.38 -11.26 -13.15
CA GLU A 13 -13.20 -10.64 -13.72
C GLU A 13 -11.96 -11.28 -13.10
N ILE A 14 -11.19 -12.05 -13.87
CA ILE A 14 -9.84 -12.48 -13.48
C ILE A 14 -9.00 -11.20 -13.50
N THR A 15 -9.21 -10.38 -12.48
CA THR A 15 -8.58 -9.09 -12.34
C THR A 15 -7.24 -9.36 -11.69
N THR A 16 -6.16 -9.15 -12.43
CA THR A 16 -4.83 -9.19 -11.83
C THR A 16 -4.71 -8.03 -10.84
N PHE A 17 -4.52 -8.37 -9.57
CA PHE A 17 -4.18 -7.41 -8.54
C PHE A 17 -2.69 -7.48 -8.21
N PHE A 18 -2.13 -6.33 -7.87
CA PHE A 18 -0.77 -6.21 -7.39
C PHE A 18 -0.81 -5.82 -5.91
N THR A 19 0.05 -6.45 -5.13
CA THR A 19 0.32 -6.13 -3.73
C THR A 19 1.79 -5.80 -3.58
N TYR A 20 2.11 -4.78 -2.79
CA TYR A 20 3.47 -4.40 -2.45
C TYR A 20 3.62 -4.39 -0.93
N LYS A 21 4.83 -4.71 -0.47
CA LYS A 21 5.24 -4.49 0.91
C LYS A 21 6.37 -3.47 0.94
N VAL A 22 6.33 -2.58 1.92
CA VAL A 22 7.39 -1.63 2.24
C VAL A 22 8.10 -2.16 3.47
N VAL A 23 9.42 -2.25 3.39
CA VAL A 23 10.27 -2.66 4.51
C VAL A 23 11.18 -1.49 4.85
N VAL A 24 11.13 -1.03 6.09
CA VAL A 24 11.94 0.10 6.59
C VAL A 24 12.76 -0.38 7.77
N GLU A 25 14.08 -0.21 7.68
CA GLU A 25 14.99 -0.45 8.79
C GLU A 25 15.21 0.85 9.55
N ILE A 26 14.86 0.86 10.83
CA ILE A 26 14.91 2.01 11.72
C ILE A 26 16.02 1.73 12.72
N LYS A 27 17.06 2.56 12.71
CA LYS A 27 18.17 2.46 13.64
C LYS A 27 18.02 3.52 14.71
N ASP A 28 17.89 3.10 15.95
CA ASP A 28 17.89 4.00 17.09
C ASP A 28 19.31 4.35 17.54
N SER A 29 19.45 5.44 18.29
CA SER A 29 20.72 5.90 18.89
C SER A 29 21.33 4.88 19.85
N SER A 30 20.52 3.99 20.43
CA SER A 30 20.98 2.85 21.24
C SER A 30 21.62 1.71 20.43
N GLY A 31 21.62 1.79 19.10
CA GLY A 31 22.08 0.72 18.21
C GLY A 31 21.03 -0.38 17.98
N THR A 32 19.84 -0.26 18.57
CA THR A 32 18.73 -1.17 18.32
C THR A 32 18.17 -0.94 16.92
N THR A 33 18.07 -2.00 16.11
CA THR A 33 17.46 -1.93 14.77
C THR A 33 16.04 -2.51 14.83
N THR A 34 15.05 -1.69 14.48
CA THR A 34 13.66 -2.11 14.33
C THR A 34 13.33 -2.19 12.85
N VAL A 35 12.72 -3.30 12.42
CA VAL A 35 12.27 -3.46 11.04
C VAL A 35 10.76 -3.29 11.00
N LEU A 36 10.30 -2.28 10.27
CA LEU A 36 8.89 -2.04 10.00
C LEU A 36 8.53 -2.66 8.65
N GLU A 37 7.52 -3.53 8.64
CA GLU A 37 6.93 -4.07 7.41
C GLU A 37 5.49 -3.56 7.26
N CYS A 38 5.22 -2.80 6.20
CA CYS A 38 3.89 -2.31 5.86
C CYS A 38 3.38 -2.98 4.58
N PHE A 39 2.20 -3.57 4.63
CA PHE A 39 1.57 -4.24 3.51
C PHE A 39 0.50 -3.34 2.90
N GLY A 40 0.59 -3.10 1.59
CA GLY A 40 -0.45 -2.38 0.86
C GLY A 40 -1.56 -3.30 0.39
N ASP A 41 -2.78 -2.74 0.33
CA ASP A 41 -3.93 -3.36 -0.33
C ASP A 41 -3.65 -3.80 -1.78
N PRO A 42 -4.31 -4.88 -2.23
CA PRO A 42 -4.31 -5.26 -3.64
C PRO A 42 -4.92 -4.16 -4.52
N LYS A 43 -4.17 -3.66 -5.51
CA LYS A 43 -4.67 -2.70 -6.51
C LYS A 43 -4.49 -3.22 -7.94
N ARG A 44 -5.37 -2.80 -8.85
CA ARG A 44 -5.31 -3.17 -10.29
C ARG A 44 -4.07 -2.62 -11.01
N LYS A 45 -3.41 -1.59 -10.45
CA LYS A 45 -2.22 -0.96 -11.03
C LYS A 45 -1.04 -1.08 -10.06
N LYS A 46 0.12 -1.50 -10.58
CA LYS A 46 1.37 -1.62 -9.79
C LYS A 46 1.71 -0.34 -9.01
N LYS A 47 1.68 0.80 -9.70
CA LYS A 47 1.94 2.11 -9.10
C LYS A 47 1.00 2.40 -7.92
N ALA A 48 -0.30 2.20 -8.10
CA ALA A 48 -1.28 2.43 -7.04
C ALA A 48 -1.09 1.50 -5.83
N ALA A 49 -0.70 0.24 -6.06
CA ALA A 49 -0.41 -0.69 -4.98
C ALA A 49 0.86 -0.30 -4.20
N ALA A 50 1.89 0.18 -4.91
CA ALA A 50 3.12 0.67 -4.28
C ALA A 50 2.89 1.98 -3.50
N GLU A 51 2.16 2.93 -4.08
CA GLU A 51 1.80 4.21 -3.43
C GLU A 51 1.02 3.97 -2.14
N HIS A 52 0.04 3.07 -2.18
CA HIS A 52 -0.77 2.75 -1.02
C HIS A 52 0.05 2.04 0.08
N ALA A 53 0.97 1.13 -0.27
CA ALA A 53 1.89 0.53 0.70
C ALA A 53 2.85 1.58 1.33
N ALA A 54 3.32 2.54 0.52
CA ALA A 54 4.19 3.62 0.97
C ALA A 54 3.48 4.61 1.88
N GLU A 55 2.21 4.94 1.61
CA GLU A 55 1.39 5.81 2.46
C GLU A 55 1.26 5.24 3.87
N GLY A 56 0.99 3.94 4.00
CA GLY A 56 0.92 3.28 5.31
C GLY A 56 2.23 3.32 6.08
N ALA A 57 3.37 3.15 5.39
CA ALA A 57 4.69 3.27 6.00
C ALA A 57 4.98 4.71 6.45
N LEU A 58 4.69 5.70 5.61
CA LEU A 58 4.86 7.12 5.95
C LEU A 58 4.00 7.53 7.15
N TRP A 59 2.74 7.06 7.21
CA TRP A 59 1.86 7.30 8.35
C TRP A 59 2.48 6.77 9.65
N TYR A 60 3.00 5.53 9.63
CA TYR A 60 3.64 4.93 10.80
C TYR A 60 4.89 5.72 11.23
N LEU A 61 5.75 6.11 10.29
CA LEU A 61 6.94 6.89 10.60
C LEU A 61 6.57 8.26 11.20
N ASP A 62 5.57 8.94 10.65
CA ASP A 62 5.13 10.25 11.16
C ASP A 62 4.49 10.16 12.56
N HIS A 63 3.63 9.17 12.78
CA HIS A 63 2.80 9.09 13.99
C HIS A 63 3.44 8.30 15.13
N VAL A 64 4.25 7.29 14.82
CA VAL A 64 4.82 6.37 15.81
C VAL A 64 6.27 6.70 16.13
N GLN A 65 7.05 7.23 15.19
CA GLN A 65 8.44 7.68 15.47
C GLN A 65 8.54 9.15 15.82
N GLY A 66 7.53 9.95 15.45
CA GLY A 66 7.29 11.27 16.04
C GLY A 66 8.34 12.33 15.72
N LYS A 67 8.04 13.16 14.71
CA LYS A 67 8.52 14.55 14.54
C LYS A 67 10.04 14.79 14.61
N SER A 68 10.74 14.43 13.55
CA SER A 68 11.97 15.13 13.14
C SER A 68 11.66 16.01 11.92
N ASP A 69 11.33 17.27 12.21
CA ASP A 69 11.29 18.44 11.33
C ASP A 69 10.50 18.36 10.02
N LYS A 70 9.38 19.08 9.99
CA LYS A 70 8.68 19.47 8.77
C LYS A 70 9.66 20.06 7.76
N THR A 71 9.81 19.42 6.61
CA THR A 71 10.08 20.13 5.35
C THR A 71 9.10 19.63 4.30
N ALA A 72 8.10 20.48 4.04
CA ALA A 72 7.22 20.47 2.87
C ALA A 72 8.06 20.33 1.58
N SER A 73 7.59 19.87 0.43
CA SER A 73 6.29 19.99 -0.19
C SER A 73 6.34 19.18 -1.49
N SER A 74 5.25 18.49 -1.80
CA SER A 74 4.62 18.41 -3.12
C SER A 74 5.34 19.05 -4.32
N THR A 75 5.55 18.27 -5.39
CA THR A 75 5.40 18.71 -6.79
C THR A 75 4.93 17.49 -7.58
N GLN A 76 3.60 17.30 -7.73
CA GLN A 76 2.80 17.69 -8.89
C GLN A 76 3.36 17.21 -10.24
N MET A 77 2.67 16.19 -10.77
CA MET A 77 1.98 16.23 -12.07
C MET A 77 2.71 16.91 -13.23
N LYS A 78 3.06 16.11 -14.23
CA LYS A 78 2.97 16.51 -15.64
C LYS A 78 2.52 15.34 -16.48
#